data_AF-A0A8J3UXE2-F1
#
_entry.id   AF-A0A8J3UXE2-F1
#
_cell.length_a   1.000
_cell.length_b   1.000
_cell.length_c   1.000
_cell.angle_alpha   90.00
_cell.angle_beta   90.00
_cell.angle_gamma   90.00
#
_symmetry.space_group_name_H-M   'P 1'
#
loop_
_entity.id
_entity.type
_entity.pdbx_description
1 polymer ?
#
loop_
_entity_poly.entity_id
_entity_poly.type
_entity_poly.pdbx_seq_one_letter_code
_entity_poly.pdbx_strand_id
1 'polypeptide(L)'
;MESIHRGVCDRVGQVSLQAVYDSLNALQRGGLLRRIEPAGSPTRYETRVGDNHHHLVCRECGKVTDVDCAVGHAPCLEPVFNAGFLVDEADVIYWGLCPDCHAGAAEEADTHTRVTPPESASLDEESRRTTP
;
A
#
# COMPACT_ATOMS: atom_id res chain seq x y z
N MET A 1 0.33 -14.99 0.12
CA MET A 1 0.44 -16.46 0.01
C MET A 1 1.08 -17.09 1.25
N GLU A 2 2.30 -16.69 1.62
CA GLU A 2 3.03 -17.29 2.76
C GLU A 2 2.27 -17.21 4.10
N SER A 3 1.61 -16.07 4.37
CA SER A 3 0.76 -15.90 5.55
C SER A 3 -0.41 -16.88 5.60
N ILE A 4 -1.06 -17.13 4.45
CA ILE A 4 -2.17 -18.09 4.33
C ILE A 4 -1.65 -19.51 4.54
N HIS A 5 -0.55 -19.88 3.88
CA HIS A 5 0.06 -21.20 4.03
C HIS A 5 0.44 -21.50 5.49
N ARG A 6 1.04 -20.54 6.18
CA ARG A 6 1.37 -20.63 7.61
C ARG A 6 0.11 -20.83 8.47
N GLY A 7 -0.90 -19.99 8.30
CA GLY A 7 -2.15 -20.09 9.06
C GLY A 7 -2.93 -21.39 8.80
N VAL A 8 -2.82 -21.96 7.59
CA VAL A 8 -3.34 -23.30 7.31
C VAL A 8 -2.51 -24.34 8.06
N CYS A 9 -1.18 -24.28 7.99
CA CYS A 9 -0.30 -25.22 8.68
C CYS A 9 -0.56 -25.28 10.18
N ASP A 10 -0.78 -24.11 10.81
CA ASP A 10 -1.08 -23.99 12.23
C ASP A 10 -2.38 -24.70 12.65
N ARG A 11 -3.32 -24.88 11.71
CA ARG A 11 -4.65 -25.46 11.97
C ARG A 11 -4.77 -26.93 11.58
N VAL A 12 -4.10 -27.34 10.50
CA VAL A 12 -4.28 -28.69 9.92
C VAL A 12 -2.99 -29.51 9.86
N GLY A 13 -1.87 -28.97 10.34
CA GLY A 13 -0.56 -29.62 10.27
C GLY A 13 0.16 -29.36 8.95
N GLN A 14 1.03 -30.27 8.50
CA GLN A 14 1.84 -30.03 7.32
C GLN A 14 1.03 -30.12 6.02
N VAL A 15 1.02 -29.03 5.25
CA VAL A 15 0.47 -28.96 3.89
C VAL A 15 1.49 -28.34 2.94
N SER A 16 1.51 -28.78 1.67
CA SER A 16 2.37 -28.19 0.67
C SER A 16 1.86 -26.81 0.23
N LEU A 17 2.78 -25.94 -0.22
CA LEU A 17 2.40 -24.64 -0.79
C LEU A 17 1.50 -24.79 -2.02
N GLN A 18 1.77 -25.80 -2.86
CA GLN A 18 0.98 -26.11 -4.05
C GLN A 18 -0.48 -26.46 -3.69
N ALA A 19 -0.71 -27.28 -2.66
CA ALA A 19 -2.06 -27.65 -2.26
C ALA A 19 -2.87 -26.44 -1.73
N VAL A 20 -2.21 -25.51 -1.04
CA VAL A 20 -2.83 -24.23 -0.62
C VAL A 20 -3.16 -23.38 -1.85
N TYR A 21 -2.26 -23.27 -2.82
CA TYR A 21 -2.49 -22.55 -4.07
C TYR A 21 -3.67 -23.12 -4.86
N ASP A 22 -3.73 -24.45 -5.02
CA ASP A 22 -4.80 -25.13 -5.73
C ASP A 22 -6.17 -24.91 -5.06
N SER A 23 -6.20 -24.93 -3.72
CA SER A 23 -7.39 -24.63 -2.93
C SER A 23 -7.85 -23.19 -3.12
N LEU A 24 -6.94 -22.21 -3.04
CA LEU A 24 -7.26 -20.80 -3.26
C LEU A 24 -7.79 -20.55 -4.68
N ASN A 25 -7.18 -21.18 -5.69
CA ASN A 25 -7.66 -21.10 -7.07
C ASN A 25 -9.06 -21.73 -7.23
N ALA A 26 -9.33 -22.86 -6.56
CA ALA A 26 -10.64 -23.49 -6.60
C ALA A 26 -11.71 -22.58 -5.95
N LEU A 27 -11.40 -21.97 -4.82
CA LEU A 27 -12.28 -21.02 -4.14
C LEU A 27 -12.51 -19.75 -4.99
N GLN A 28 -11.47 -19.23 -5.64
CA GLN A 28 -11.59 -18.09 -6.56
C GLN A 28 -12.49 -18.43 -7.75
N ARG A 29 -12.28 -19.58 -8.41
CA ARG A 29 -13.15 -20.03 -9.51
C ARG A 29 -14.59 -20.28 -9.06
N GLY A 30 -14.80 -20.66 -7.81
CA GLY A 30 -16.12 -20.80 -7.20
C GLY A 30 -16.76 -19.47 -6.80
N GLY A 31 -16.10 -18.34 -7.01
CA GLY A 31 -16.58 -17.01 -6.63
C GLY A 31 -16.60 -16.77 -5.12
N LEU A 32 -15.92 -17.61 -4.32
CA LEU A 32 -15.85 -17.50 -2.86
C LEU A 32 -14.70 -16.59 -2.39
N LEU A 33 -13.71 -16.39 -3.25
CA LEU A 33 -12.60 -15.48 -3.02
C LEU A 33 -12.40 -14.58 -4.22
N ARG A 34 -11.96 -13.35 -3.96
CA ARG A 34 -11.37 -12.48 -4.97
C ARG A 34 -9.86 -12.41 -4.74
N ARG A 35 -9.10 -12.39 -5.83
CA ARG A 35 -7.64 -12.23 -5.83
C ARG A 35 -7.31 -10.84 -6.32
N ILE A 36 -6.47 -10.12 -5.56
CA ILE A 36 -6.03 -8.77 -5.90
C ILE A 36 -4.51 -8.79 -6.01
N GLU A 37 -3.99 -8.21 -7.09
CA GLU A 37 -2.57 -8.17 -7.39
C GLU A 37 -2.10 -6.75 -7.73
N PRO A 38 -2.04 -5.85 -6.73
CA PRO A 38 -1.53 -4.51 -6.98
C PRO A 38 -0.07 -4.60 -7.45
N ALA A 39 0.26 -3.89 -8.53
CA ALA A 39 1.60 -3.91 -9.10
C ALA A 39 2.67 -3.58 -8.03
N GLY A 40 3.68 -4.44 -7.89
CA GLY A 40 4.74 -4.26 -6.89
C GLY A 40 4.34 -4.61 -5.45
N SER A 41 3.15 -5.17 -5.22
CA SER A 41 2.71 -5.66 -3.90
C SER A 41 2.46 -7.18 -3.94
N PRO A 42 2.54 -7.87 -2.79
CA PRO A 42 2.18 -9.28 -2.71
C PRO A 42 0.70 -9.53 -3.05
N THR A 43 0.43 -10.63 -3.75
CA THR A 43 -0.93 -11.12 -3.99
C THR A 43 -1.73 -11.26 -2.70
N ARG A 44 -2.96 -10.73 -2.73
CA ARG A 44 -3.92 -10.82 -1.63
C ARG A 44 -5.17 -11.57 -2.08
N TYR A 45 -5.82 -12.21 -1.11
CA TYR A 45 -7.10 -12.87 -1.29
C TYR A 45 -8.08 -12.31 -0.25
N GLU A 46 -9.30 -12.04 -0.68
CA GLU A 46 -10.37 -11.54 0.17
C GLU A 46 -11.65 -12.36 -0.01
N THR A 47 -12.47 -12.42 1.04
CA THR A 47 -13.77 -13.14 1.04
C THR A 47 -14.94 -12.24 0.66
N ARG A 48 -14.72 -10.92 0.59
CA ARG A 48 -15.72 -9.95 0.14
C ARG A 48 -15.74 -9.99 -1.39
N VAL A 49 -16.81 -10.53 -1.94
CA VAL A 49 -16.95 -10.85 -3.37
C VAL A 49 -18.27 -10.32 -3.91
N GLY A 50 -18.32 -10.05 -5.22
CA GLY A 50 -19.55 -9.74 -5.94
C GLY A 50 -20.09 -8.31 -5.78
N ASP A 51 -19.58 -7.52 -4.84
CA ASP A 51 -19.92 -6.11 -4.73
C ASP A 51 -19.01 -5.20 -5.58
N ASN A 52 -17.88 -5.71 -6.11
CA ASN A 52 -16.92 -4.94 -6.93
C ASN A 52 -16.49 -3.62 -6.27
N HIS A 53 -16.17 -3.67 -4.97
CA HIS A 53 -15.45 -2.58 -4.31
C HIS A 53 -14.02 -2.44 -4.85
N HIS A 54 -13.40 -1.30 -4.59
CA HIS A 54 -12.06 -0.95 -5.08
C HIS A 54 -11.06 -0.85 -3.93
N HIS A 55 -9.78 -0.65 -4.25
CA HIS A 55 -8.72 -0.65 -3.25
C HIS A 55 -7.86 0.61 -3.30
N LEU A 56 -7.49 1.12 -2.13
CA LEU A 56 -6.44 2.12 -1.95
C LEU A 56 -5.20 1.44 -1.37
N VAL A 57 -4.05 1.61 -2.02
CA VAL A 57 -2.77 0.99 -1.65
C VAL A 57 -1.74 2.04 -1.26
N CYS A 58 -1.17 1.89 -0.06
CA CYS A 58 -0.06 2.70 0.39
C CYS A 58 1.23 2.30 -0.34
N ARG A 59 1.92 3.28 -0.93
CA ARG A 59 3.20 3.06 -1.62
C ARG A 59 4.35 2.70 -0.69
N GLU A 60 4.28 3.14 0.56
CA GLU A 60 5.37 2.97 1.53
C GLU A 60 5.28 1.61 2.24
N CYS A 61 4.16 1.35 2.91
CA CYS A 61 4.00 0.15 3.74
C CYS A 61 3.14 -0.95 3.09
N GLY A 62 2.57 -0.71 1.89
CA GLY A 62 1.69 -1.67 1.22
C GLY A 62 0.36 -1.91 1.93
N LYS A 63 -0.06 -1.06 2.89
CA LYS A 63 -1.40 -1.12 3.50
C LYS A 63 -2.46 -0.99 2.41
N VAL A 64 -3.50 -1.82 2.49
CA VAL A 64 -4.62 -1.85 1.55
C VAL A 64 -5.90 -1.61 2.33
N THR A 65 -6.77 -0.74 1.80
CA THR A 65 -8.08 -0.44 2.38
C THR A 65 -9.12 -0.43 1.27
N ASP A 66 -10.30 -0.97 1.55
CA ASP A 66 -11.46 -0.93 0.65
C ASP A 66 -11.95 0.51 0.49
N VAL A 67 -12.34 0.87 -0.73
CA VAL A 67 -13.04 2.12 -1.02
C VAL A 67 -14.27 1.83 -1.88
N ASP A 68 -15.31 2.62 -1.66
CA ASP A 68 -16.51 2.55 -2.49
C ASP A 68 -16.19 2.92 -3.94
N CYS A 69 -17.01 2.42 -4.87
CA CYS A 69 -16.76 2.70 -6.27
C CYS A 69 -16.87 4.21 -6.56
N ALA A 70 -16.04 4.68 -7.48
CA ALA A 70 -16.00 6.07 -7.93
C ALA A 70 -17.36 6.61 -8.43
N VAL A 71 -18.24 5.73 -8.92
CA VAL A 71 -19.59 6.10 -9.41
C VAL A 71 -20.64 6.15 -8.29
N GLY A 72 -20.25 5.89 -7.04
CA GLY A 72 -21.11 6.01 -5.85
C GLY A 72 -21.91 4.77 -5.48
N HIS A 73 -21.95 3.75 -6.34
CA HIS A 73 -22.51 2.44 -6.00
C HIS A 73 -21.70 1.32 -6.66
N ALA A 74 -21.84 0.12 -6.12
CA ALA A 74 -21.16 -1.06 -6.58
C ALA A 74 -22.20 -2.18 -6.84
N PRO A 75 -22.00 -3.04 -7.86
CA PRO A 75 -20.81 -3.13 -8.71
C PRO A 75 -20.86 -2.09 -9.85
N CYS A 76 -19.73 -1.48 -10.17
CA CYS A 76 -19.66 -0.43 -11.20
C CYS A 76 -19.09 -0.98 -12.52
N LEU A 77 -19.84 -1.91 -13.10
CA LEU A 77 -19.51 -2.61 -14.35
C LEU A 77 -19.94 -1.84 -15.60
N GLU A 78 -20.40 -0.60 -15.45
CA GLU A 78 -20.89 0.25 -16.54
C GLU A 78 -19.89 1.40 -16.78
N PRO A 79 -18.80 1.19 -17.53
CA PRO A 79 -17.90 2.27 -17.87
C PRO A 79 -18.57 3.23 -18.85
N VAL A 80 -18.14 4.51 -18.84
CA VAL A 80 -18.65 5.55 -19.74
C VAL A 80 -18.60 5.13 -21.22
N PHE A 81 -17.58 4.34 -21.59
CA PHE A 81 -17.47 3.73 -22.90
C PHE A 81 -17.00 2.28 -22.75
N ASN A 82 -17.86 1.33 -23.08
CA ASN A 82 -17.58 -0.11 -22.98
C ASN A 82 -17.11 -0.74 -24.30
N ALA A 83 -17.09 0.00 -25.41
CA ALA A 83 -16.71 -0.49 -26.75
C ALA A 83 -17.44 -1.79 -27.20
N GLY A 84 -18.62 -2.08 -26.65
CA GLY A 84 -19.37 -3.32 -26.92
C GLY A 84 -18.94 -4.55 -26.11
N PHE A 85 -18.07 -4.39 -25.12
CA PHE A 85 -17.68 -5.48 -24.21
C PHE A 85 -18.81 -5.79 -23.21
N LEU A 86 -18.98 -7.08 -22.91
CA LEU A 86 -19.75 -7.54 -21.75
C LEU A 86 -18.82 -7.52 -20.55
N VAL A 87 -18.94 -6.48 -19.71
CA VAL A 87 -18.09 -6.28 -18.55
C VAL A 87 -18.64 -7.09 -17.37
N ASP A 88 -17.84 -8.01 -16.85
CA ASP A 88 -18.15 -8.83 -15.69
C ASP A 88 -17.27 -8.50 -14.47
N GLU A 89 -16.17 -7.76 -14.69
CA GLU A 89 -15.27 -7.28 -13.64
C GLU A 89 -14.72 -5.89 -13.96
N ALA A 90 -14.69 -5.02 -12.94
CA ALA A 90 -13.90 -3.79 -12.92
C ALA A 90 -12.89 -3.83 -11.77
N ASP A 91 -11.63 -3.49 -12.04
CA ASP A 91 -10.58 -3.38 -11.04
C ASP A 91 -9.99 -1.98 -11.06
N VAL A 92 -10.09 -1.29 -9.92
CA VAL A 92 -9.59 0.08 -9.74
C VAL A 92 -8.74 0.09 -8.48
N ILE A 93 -7.48 0.47 -8.66
CA ILE A 93 -6.50 0.58 -7.58
C ILE A 93 -6.01 2.02 -7.51
N TYR A 94 -6.32 2.69 -6.41
CA TYR A 94 -5.75 3.98 -6.07
C TYR A 94 -4.43 3.79 -5.34
N TRP A 95 -3.45 4.64 -5.61
CA TRP A 95 -2.14 4.56 -4.98
C TRP A 95 -1.79 5.87 -4.27
N GLY A 96 -1.39 5.79 -3.01
CA GLY A 96 -1.08 6.98 -2.20
C GLY A 96 -0.23 6.65 -0.97
N LEU A 97 -0.30 7.48 0.06
CA LEU A 97 0.30 7.21 1.38
C LEU A 97 -0.82 7.03 2.39
N CYS A 98 -0.69 6.05 3.29
CA CYS A 98 -1.64 5.89 4.38
C CYS A 98 -1.43 6.96 5.46
N PRO A 99 -2.41 7.17 6.35
CA PRO A 99 -2.29 8.12 7.46
C PRO A 99 -1.00 7.97 8.25
N ASP A 100 -0.64 6.73 8.59
CA ASP A 100 0.54 6.40 9.37
C ASP A 100 1.86 6.82 8.67
N CYS A 101 1.97 6.58 7.35
CA CYS A 101 3.19 6.86 6.60
C CYS A 101 3.38 8.35 6.28
N HIS A 102 2.32 9.09 5.96
CA HIS A 102 2.46 10.52 5.67
C HIS A 102 2.58 11.38 6.94
N ALA A 103 2.07 10.91 8.09
CA ALA A 103 2.29 11.57 9.37
C ALA A 103 3.74 11.39 9.86
N GLY A 104 4.31 10.18 9.71
CA GLY A 104 5.72 9.93 10.05
C GLY A 104 6.70 10.80 9.25
N ALA A 105 6.42 11.07 7.98
CA ALA A 105 7.24 11.97 7.15
C ALA A 105 7.22 13.44 7.64
N ALA A 106 6.15 13.88 8.32
CA ALA A 106 6.05 15.23 8.86
C ALA A 106 6.84 15.40 10.17
N GLU A 107 6.91 14.36 11.00
CA GLU A 107 7.68 14.39 12.26
C GLU A 107 9.20 14.31 12.04
N GLU A 108 9.65 13.59 11.00
CA GLU A 108 11.06 13.53 10.61
C GLU A 108 11.59 14.87 10.06
N ALA A 109 10.74 15.63 9.34
CA ALA A 109 11.09 16.95 8.82
C ALA A 109 11.28 18.02 9.92
N ASP A 110 10.54 17.91 11.04
CA ASP A 110 10.63 18.86 12.16
C ASP A 110 11.84 18.56 13.08
N THR A 111 12.30 17.31 13.11
CA THR A 111 13.45 16.90 13.92
C THR A 111 14.79 17.36 13.32
N HIS A 112 14.91 17.47 11.99
CA HIS A 112 16.15 17.86 11.32
C HIS A 112 16.48 19.37 11.43
N THR A 113 15.52 20.19 11.87
CA THR A 113 15.73 21.64 12.10
C THR A 113 16.33 21.95 13.49
N ARG A 114 16.48 20.96 14.37
CA ARG A 114 17.01 21.13 15.74
C ARG A 114 18.48 20.76 15.94
N VAL A 115 19.24 20.50 14.87
CA VAL A 115 20.70 20.32 14.98
C VAL A 115 21.37 21.69 15.13
N THR A 116 21.79 22.00 16.35
CA THR A 116 22.52 23.20 16.78
C THR A 116 23.74 23.53 15.92
N PRO A 117 24.06 24.82 15.70
CA PRO A 117 25.23 25.23 14.92
C PRO A 117 26.55 24.89 15.64
N PRO A 118 27.65 24.62 14.90
CA PRO A 118 28.96 24.42 15.51
C PRO A 118 29.49 25.74 16.10
N GLU A 119 30.02 25.68 17.33
CA GLU A 119 30.77 26.76 17.96
C GLU A 119 31.91 27.23 17.04
N SER A 120 31.95 28.55 16.83
CA SER A 120 32.90 29.25 15.97
C SER A 120 34.34 29.07 16.46
N ALA A 121 35.17 28.47 15.60
CA ALA A 121 36.63 28.56 15.72
C ALA A 121 37.08 29.99 15.37
N SER A 122 37.90 30.53 16.27
CA SER A 122 38.65 31.78 16.22
C SER A 122 39.31 32.06 14.87
N LEU A 123 39.16 33.29 14.37
CA LEU A 123 40.05 33.86 13.37
C LEU A 123 40.88 34.97 14.02
N ASP A 124 42.19 34.78 13.92
CA ASP A 124 43.23 35.76 14.19
C ASP A 124 43.03 37.00 13.33
N GLU A 125 43.15 38.20 13.93
CA GLU A 125 43.26 39.44 13.16
C GLU A 125 44.43 40.28 13.67
N GLU A 126 45.55 40.15 12.96
CA GLU A 126 46.78 40.88 13.23
C GLU A 126 46.83 42.20 12.43
N SER A 127 46.94 43.29 13.18
CA SER A 127 47.76 44.48 12.90
C SER A 127 47.30 45.51 11.84
N ARG A 128 47.01 46.73 12.33
CA ARG A 128 47.77 48.00 12.11
C ARG A 128 47.00 49.17 12.78
N ARG A 129 47.53 49.80 13.84
CA ARG A 129 48.22 51.14 13.86
C ARG A 129 47.54 52.16 12.92
N THR A 130 47.04 53.32 13.36
CA THR A 130 47.77 54.49 13.94
C THR A 130 46.77 55.60 14.39
N THR A 131 46.79 56.04 15.66
CA THR A 131 47.17 57.40 16.19
C THR A 131 46.07 58.49 16.21
N PRO A 132 46.13 59.54 17.08
CA PRO A 132 46.67 59.68 18.45
C PRO A 132 45.58 59.70 19.54
#